data_AF-A0A0D2EHU1-F1
#
_entry.id   AF-A0A0D2EHU1-F1
#
_cell.length_a   1.000
_cell.length_b   1.000
_cell.length_c   1.000
_cell.angle_alpha   90.00
_cell.angle_beta   90.00
_cell.angle_gamma   90.00
#
_symmetry.space_group_name_H-M   'P 1'
#
loop_
_entity.id
_entity.type
_entity.pdbx_description
1 polymer ?
#
loop_
_entity_poly.entity_id
_entity_poly.type
_entity_poly.pdbx_seq_one_letter_code
_entity_poly.pdbx_strand_id
1 'polypeptide(L)'
;MGGETEFADSRTAYEALSPEWKERVENMLINCSLVHNRRTGAPDLYKDVDPMKWSISRWKAVYPHEGSGRKNLDKTSYGYKIDGMSVEESQKITGELIAHKTQAQFVYKLSWNNPGDTIMTARNLGYEALFITVDASVIGKREEDERYKAELDYAARGAEEIERIAQTTANEAPLVLRGTHSYTLSWDDLRYIRDAWGASSGPVVIKGIQTGEDTKIAADM
;
A
#
# COMPACT_ATOMS: atom_id res chain seq x y z
N MET A 1 -14.48 15.26 -9.37
CA MET A 1 -13.20 14.54 -9.48
C MET A 1 -12.70 14.31 -8.07
N GLY A 2 -12.41 13.06 -7.71
CA GLY A 2 -11.72 12.69 -6.47
C GLY A 2 -10.44 11.93 -6.82
N GLY A 3 -9.65 11.53 -5.82
CA GLY A 3 -8.38 10.81 -6.04
C GLY A 3 -7.14 11.61 -5.61
N GLU A 4 -7.32 12.63 -4.78
CA GLU A 4 -6.24 13.35 -4.12
C GLU A 4 -5.32 12.40 -3.36
N THR A 5 -4.03 12.71 -3.35
CA THR A 5 -3.06 11.94 -2.55
C THR A 5 -2.73 12.71 -1.29
N GLU A 6 -2.89 12.04 -0.16
CA GLU A 6 -2.58 12.60 1.15
C GLU A 6 -1.27 12.00 1.67
N PHE A 7 -0.38 12.88 2.12
CA PHE A 7 0.89 12.51 2.73
C PHE A 7 0.85 12.91 4.20
N ALA A 8 1.02 11.94 5.10
CA ALA A 8 1.10 12.19 6.54
C ALA A 8 2.58 12.27 7.00
N ASP A 9 3.00 13.40 7.59
CA ASP A 9 4.35 13.56 8.15
C ASP A 9 4.47 12.84 9.50
N SER A 10 4.88 11.58 9.46
CA SER A 10 5.05 10.71 10.64
C SER A 10 6.13 11.19 11.61
N ARG A 11 7.05 12.06 11.19
CA ARG A 11 8.10 12.65 12.06
C ARG A 11 7.49 13.67 13.01
N THR A 12 6.75 14.61 12.42
CA THR A 12 6.08 15.68 13.16
C THR A 12 4.97 15.09 14.04
N ALA A 13 4.29 14.03 13.57
CA ALA A 13 3.36 13.28 14.40
C ALA A 13 4.03 12.63 15.62
N TYR A 14 5.23 12.06 15.50
CA TYR A 14 5.98 11.52 16.64
C TYR A 14 6.39 12.61 17.63
N GLU A 15 6.89 13.74 17.14
CA GLU A 15 7.32 14.86 17.98
C GLU A 15 6.16 15.44 18.81
N ALA A 16 4.95 15.43 18.25
CA ALA A 16 3.72 15.88 18.91
C ALA A 16 3.15 14.88 19.93
N LEU A 17 3.69 13.65 20.03
CA LEU A 17 3.26 12.71 21.08
C LEU A 17 3.62 13.22 22.48
N SER A 18 2.78 12.90 23.45
CA SER A 18 3.08 13.13 24.86
C SER A 18 4.29 12.30 25.31
N PRO A 19 5.00 12.69 26.39
CA PRO A 19 6.12 11.93 26.92
C PRO A 19 5.77 10.46 27.21
N GLU A 20 4.58 10.22 27.78
CA GLU A 20 4.10 8.87 28.12
C GLU A 20 3.89 8.04 26.86
N TRP A 21 3.34 8.64 25.80
CA TRP A 21 3.20 7.96 24.52
C TRP A 21 4.53 7.64 23.87
N LYS A 22 5.50 8.56 23.92
CA LYS A 22 6.84 8.35 23.38
C LYS A 22 7.52 7.17 24.08
N GLU A 23 7.45 7.09 25.40
CA GLU A 23 7.97 5.96 26.17
C GLU A 23 7.29 4.63 25.76
N ARG A 24 5.96 4.66 25.61
CA ARG A 24 5.18 3.48 25.22
C ARG A 24 5.54 2.95 23.83
N VAL A 25 5.77 3.82 22.84
CA VAL A 25 6.02 3.39 21.45
C VAL A 25 7.48 3.05 21.18
N GLU A 26 8.43 3.55 21.98
CA GLU A 26 9.88 3.44 21.72
C GLU A 26 10.35 1.99 21.52
N ASN A 27 9.82 1.06 22.33
CA ASN A 27 10.21 -0.35 22.31
C ASN A 27 9.11 -1.27 21.75
N MET A 28 8.06 -0.69 21.19
CA MET A 28 6.93 -1.45 20.67
C MET A 28 7.32 -2.17 19.39
N LEU A 29 7.07 -3.48 19.36
CA LEU A 29 7.25 -4.33 18.18
C LEU A 29 5.88 -4.74 17.62
N ILE A 30 5.66 -4.41 16.36
CA ILE A 30 4.42 -4.60 15.63
C ILE A 30 4.62 -5.73 14.61
N ASN A 31 3.77 -6.74 14.71
CA ASN A 31 3.62 -7.81 13.73
C ASN A 31 2.73 -7.32 12.60
N CYS A 32 3.28 -7.20 11.41
CA CYS A 32 2.63 -6.72 10.19
C CYS A 32 2.24 -7.89 9.29
N SER A 33 0.95 -7.96 8.91
CA SER A 33 0.40 -9.00 8.05
C SER A 33 -0.32 -8.38 6.85
N LEU A 34 0.09 -8.82 5.65
CA LEU A 34 -0.61 -8.48 4.40
C LEU A 34 -2.05 -8.98 4.42
N VAL A 35 -2.27 -10.20 4.93
CA VAL A 35 -3.60 -10.81 5.01
C VAL A 35 -4.52 -9.99 5.91
N HIS A 36 -4.00 -9.50 7.05
CA HIS A 36 -4.77 -8.59 7.90
C HIS A 36 -5.20 -7.32 7.16
N ASN A 37 -4.27 -6.67 6.45
CA ASN A 37 -4.58 -5.49 5.65
C ASN A 37 -5.66 -5.77 4.59
N ARG A 38 -5.54 -6.89 3.86
CA ARG A 38 -6.52 -7.30 2.85
C ARG A 38 -7.88 -7.59 3.46
N ARG A 39 -7.91 -8.23 4.63
CA ARG A 39 -9.15 -8.46 5.38
C ARG A 39 -9.83 -7.16 5.82
N THR A 40 -9.06 -6.17 6.24
CA THR A 40 -9.62 -4.84 6.57
C THR A 40 -10.26 -4.17 5.36
N GLY A 41 -9.67 -4.31 4.16
CA GLY A 41 -10.22 -3.75 2.92
C GLY A 41 -11.29 -4.59 2.21
N ALA A 42 -11.37 -5.89 2.50
CA ALA A 42 -12.30 -6.83 1.88
C ALA A 42 -12.68 -7.95 2.88
N PRO A 43 -13.45 -7.63 3.94
CA PRO A 43 -13.68 -8.55 5.06
C PRO A 43 -14.34 -9.86 4.63
N ASP A 44 -15.29 -9.82 3.71
CA ASP A 44 -16.03 -11.02 3.27
C ASP A 44 -15.12 -12.04 2.58
N LEU A 45 -14.13 -11.58 1.81
CA LEU A 45 -13.22 -12.45 1.07
C LEU A 45 -12.17 -13.12 1.96
N TYR A 46 -11.82 -12.49 3.09
CA TYR A 46 -10.73 -12.94 3.97
C TYR A 46 -11.21 -13.29 5.39
N LYS A 47 -12.53 -13.45 5.61
CA LYS A 47 -13.13 -13.69 6.93
C LYS A 47 -12.58 -14.94 7.62
N ASP A 48 -12.33 -16.00 6.84
CA ASP A 48 -11.90 -17.31 7.34
C ASP A 48 -10.37 -17.48 7.32
N VAL A 49 -9.63 -16.46 6.92
CA VAL A 49 -8.17 -16.51 6.85
C VAL A 49 -7.56 -15.96 8.13
N ASP A 50 -6.80 -16.81 8.82
CA ASP A 50 -6.00 -16.42 9.97
C ASP A 50 -4.74 -15.64 9.51
N PRO A 51 -4.60 -14.35 9.85
CA PRO A 51 -3.46 -13.55 9.45
C PRO A 51 -2.12 -14.03 10.04
N MET A 52 -2.14 -14.85 11.10
CA MET A 52 -0.94 -15.36 11.76
C MET A 52 -0.33 -16.59 11.07
N LYS A 53 -1.10 -17.29 10.23
CA LYS A 53 -0.64 -18.50 9.53
C LYS A 53 0.19 -18.22 8.29
N TRP A 54 0.28 -16.95 7.89
CA TRP A 54 1.00 -16.48 6.71
C TRP A 54 2.25 -15.71 7.11
N SER A 55 3.03 -15.27 6.13
CA SER A 55 4.23 -14.46 6.37
C SER A 55 3.89 -13.21 7.20
N ILE A 56 4.49 -13.12 8.37
CA ILE A 56 4.45 -11.95 9.24
C ILE A 56 5.84 -11.31 9.21
N SER A 57 5.86 -9.99 9.12
CA SER A 57 7.06 -9.22 9.37
C SER A 57 6.94 -8.49 10.71
N ARG A 58 8.06 -8.30 11.40
CA ARG A 58 8.09 -7.73 12.76
C ARG A 58 8.93 -6.47 12.73
N TRP A 59 8.31 -5.33 13.05
CA TRP A 59 8.92 -4.00 12.93
C TRP A 59 8.73 -3.19 14.21
N LYS A 60 9.66 -2.30 14.54
CA LYS A 60 9.51 -1.32 15.61
C LYS A 60 8.45 -0.29 15.23
N ALA A 61 7.72 0.23 16.22
CA ALA A 61 6.80 1.34 15.98
C ALA A 61 7.52 2.67 15.72
N VAL A 62 8.82 2.75 16.04
CA VAL A 62 9.62 3.96 15.91
C VAL A 62 10.96 3.63 15.24
N TYR A 63 11.28 4.37 14.19
CA TYR A 63 12.54 4.27 13.46
C TYR A 63 13.16 5.64 13.22
N PRO A 64 14.49 5.78 13.28
CA PRO A 64 15.14 7.00 12.82
C PRO A 64 15.02 7.12 11.30
N HIS A 65 14.63 8.31 10.82
CA HIS A 65 14.70 8.65 9.41
C HIS A 65 16.18 8.81 9.00
N GLU A 66 16.65 8.01 8.04
CA GLU A 66 18.08 7.92 7.69
C GLU A 66 18.71 9.27 7.33
N GLY A 67 18.00 10.13 6.58
CA GLY A 67 18.55 11.42 6.14
C GLY A 67 18.60 12.51 7.22
N SER A 68 17.62 12.53 8.14
CA SER A 68 17.47 13.64 9.10
C SER A 68 17.69 13.25 10.56
N GLY A 69 17.79 11.97 10.87
CA GLY A 69 17.86 11.44 12.24
C GLY A 69 16.57 11.61 13.06
N ARG A 70 15.57 12.34 12.56
CA ARG A 70 14.27 12.52 13.23
C ARG A 70 13.58 11.17 13.36
N LYS A 71 12.93 10.94 14.51
CA LYS A 71 12.17 9.70 14.75
C LYS A 71 10.85 9.73 13.98
N ASN A 72 10.59 8.66 13.25
CA ASN A 72 9.33 8.38 12.56
C ASN A 72 8.45 7.50 13.43
N LEU A 73 7.17 7.86 13.58
CA LEU A 73 6.14 6.94 14.06
C LEU A 73 5.72 6.00 12.92
N ASP A 74 6.41 4.87 12.80
CA ASP A 74 6.20 3.90 11.74
C ASP A 74 5.12 2.89 12.11
N LYS A 75 3.91 3.20 11.66
CA LYS A 75 2.77 2.30 11.74
C LYS A 75 2.04 2.33 10.43
N THR A 76 1.82 1.17 9.84
CA THR A 76 1.05 1.02 8.59
C THR A 76 -0.26 0.27 8.84
N SER A 77 -1.16 0.27 7.87
CA SER A 77 -2.42 -0.50 7.89
C SER A 77 -2.21 -2.03 7.93
N TYR A 78 -0.96 -2.49 7.93
CA TYR A 78 -0.57 -3.90 8.06
C TYR A 78 -0.43 -4.37 9.51
N GLY A 79 -0.29 -3.44 10.48
CA GLY A 79 -0.07 -3.78 11.89
C GLY A 79 -1.23 -4.57 12.48
N TYR A 80 -1.00 -5.85 12.78
CA TYR A 80 -2.01 -6.79 13.26
C TYR A 80 -1.92 -7.02 14.78
N LYS A 81 -0.71 -7.26 15.30
CA LYS A 81 -0.50 -7.59 16.72
C LYS A 81 0.77 -6.95 17.26
N ILE A 82 0.70 -6.37 18.45
CA ILE A 82 1.85 -5.90 19.21
C ILE A 82 2.35 -7.06 20.09
N ASP A 83 3.66 -7.20 20.20
CA ASP A 83 4.23 -8.22 21.08
C ASP A 83 3.88 -7.98 22.56
N GLY A 84 3.60 -9.07 23.27
CA GLY A 84 3.18 -9.02 24.67
C GLY A 84 1.74 -8.54 24.90
N MET A 85 0.97 -8.25 23.84
CA MET A 85 -0.42 -7.79 23.95
C MET A 85 -1.40 -8.73 23.24
N SER A 86 -2.67 -8.69 23.64
CA SER A 86 -3.76 -9.32 22.87
C SER A 86 -3.97 -8.63 21.53
N VAL A 87 -4.67 -9.29 20.60
CA VAL A 87 -4.99 -8.69 19.29
C VAL A 87 -5.91 -7.48 19.48
N GLU A 88 -6.89 -7.59 20.37
CA GLU A 88 -7.86 -6.54 20.67
C GLU A 88 -7.17 -5.27 21.20
N GLU A 89 -6.30 -5.42 22.20
CA GLU A 89 -5.50 -4.30 22.73
C GLU A 89 -4.58 -3.71 21.66
N SER A 90 -3.96 -4.57 20.85
CA SER A 90 -3.09 -4.14 19.76
C SER A 90 -3.83 -3.29 18.73
N GLN A 91 -5.03 -3.72 18.34
CA GLN A 91 -5.87 -3.01 17.38
C GLN A 91 -6.36 -1.66 17.92
N LYS A 92 -6.68 -1.59 19.22
CA LYS A 92 -7.03 -0.33 19.87
C LYS A 92 -5.86 0.68 19.82
N ILE A 93 -4.68 0.26 20.28
CA ILE A 93 -3.48 1.11 20.31
C ILE A 93 -3.10 1.55 18.91
N THR A 94 -3.09 0.62 17.96
CA THR A 94 -2.73 0.94 16.57
C THR A 94 -3.75 1.85 15.90
N GLY A 95 -5.04 1.73 16.23
CA GLY A 95 -6.09 2.65 15.80
C GLY A 95 -5.87 4.07 16.33
N GLU A 96 -5.56 4.21 17.63
CA GLU A 96 -5.24 5.51 18.25
C GLU A 96 -4.02 6.17 17.57
N LEU A 97 -2.96 5.41 17.31
CA LEU A 97 -1.76 5.93 16.62
C LEU A 97 -2.04 6.33 15.16
N ILE A 98 -2.91 5.60 14.43
CA ILE A 98 -3.35 6.05 13.10
C ILE A 98 -4.10 7.36 13.23
N ALA A 99 -5.13 7.42 14.08
CA ALA A 99 -5.98 8.58 14.23
C ALA A 99 -5.17 9.84 14.58
N HIS A 100 -4.16 9.69 15.44
CA HIS A 100 -3.22 10.77 15.76
C HIS A 100 -2.42 11.23 14.54
N LYS A 101 -1.72 10.32 13.86
CA LYS A 101 -0.80 10.70 12.77
C LYS A 101 -1.51 11.16 11.49
N THR A 102 -2.81 10.91 11.36
CA THR A 102 -3.64 11.37 10.23
C THR A 102 -4.47 12.61 10.56
N GLN A 103 -4.20 13.30 11.68
CA GLN A 103 -4.80 14.60 11.96
C GLN A 103 -4.40 15.63 10.89
N ALA A 104 -5.29 16.58 10.59
CA ALA A 104 -5.11 17.55 9.51
C ALA A 104 -3.78 18.33 9.59
N GLN A 105 -3.28 18.64 10.80
CA GLN A 105 -2.01 19.34 10.99
C GLN A 105 -0.76 18.55 10.56
N PHE A 106 -0.88 17.22 10.39
CA PHE A 106 0.20 16.36 9.93
C PHE A 106 0.00 15.92 8.48
N VAL A 107 -1.12 16.25 7.86
CA VAL A 107 -1.50 15.78 6.52
C VAL A 107 -1.33 16.89 5.51
N TYR A 108 -0.50 16.64 4.51
CA TYR A 108 -0.45 17.42 3.28
C TYR A 108 -1.33 16.75 2.22
N LYS A 109 -2.37 17.46 1.78
CA LYS A 109 -3.25 17.01 0.70
C LYS A 109 -2.76 17.59 -0.63
N LEU A 110 -2.33 16.71 -1.53
CA LEU A 110 -1.94 17.06 -2.87
C LEU A 110 -3.15 16.99 -3.80
N SER A 111 -3.62 18.16 -4.23
CA SER A 111 -4.66 18.30 -5.26
C SER A 111 -4.04 18.23 -6.65
N TRP A 112 -4.57 17.35 -7.49
CA TRP A 112 -4.17 17.20 -8.88
C TRP A 112 -4.92 18.20 -9.74
N ASN A 113 -4.19 19.10 -10.41
CA ASN A 113 -4.79 20.06 -11.35
C ASN A 113 -4.53 19.62 -12.79
N ASN A 114 -3.35 19.06 -13.07
CA ASN A 114 -2.94 18.57 -14.38
C ASN A 114 -2.32 17.17 -14.28
N PRO A 115 -2.33 16.38 -15.37
CA PRO A 115 -1.48 15.20 -15.49
C PRO A 115 -0.02 15.55 -15.18
N GLY A 116 0.66 14.71 -14.39
CA GLY A 116 2.08 14.86 -14.06
C GLY A 116 2.40 15.72 -12.83
N ASP A 117 1.42 16.38 -12.20
CA ASP A 117 1.66 17.29 -11.06
C ASP A 117 2.47 16.64 -9.91
N THR A 118 2.20 15.38 -9.57
CA THR A 118 2.95 14.68 -8.50
C THR A 118 4.39 14.35 -8.91
N ILE A 119 4.63 14.06 -10.19
CA ILE A 119 5.98 13.79 -10.68
C ILE A 119 6.81 15.07 -10.60
N MET A 120 6.23 16.19 -11.05
CA MET A 120 6.86 17.52 -10.96
C MET A 120 7.06 17.96 -9.51
N THR A 121 6.10 17.68 -8.63
CA THR A 121 6.21 17.98 -7.19
C THR A 121 7.34 17.18 -6.55
N ALA A 122 7.40 15.87 -6.78
CA ALA A 122 8.47 15.02 -6.28
C ALA A 122 9.85 15.50 -6.80
N ARG A 123 9.95 15.85 -8.08
CA ARG A 123 11.16 16.44 -8.65
C ARG A 123 11.57 17.72 -7.92
N ASN A 124 10.65 18.66 -7.74
CA ASN A 124 10.92 19.95 -7.10
C ASN A 124 11.28 19.82 -5.62
N LEU A 125 10.83 18.75 -4.96
CA LEU A 125 11.20 18.42 -3.58
C LEU A 125 12.59 17.75 -3.48
N GLY A 126 13.27 17.52 -4.60
CA GLY A 126 14.64 16.99 -4.63
C GLY A 126 14.71 15.47 -4.45
N TYR A 127 13.64 14.73 -4.75
CA TYR A 127 13.73 13.27 -4.82
C TYR A 127 14.69 12.86 -5.95
N GLU A 128 15.49 11.82 -5.72
CA GLU A 128 16.59 11.44 -6.63
C GLU A 128 16.22 10.29 -7.58
N ALA A 129 15.11 9.61 -7.34
CA ALA A 129 14.64 8.51 -8.17
C ALA A 129 13.11 8.41 -8.14
N LEU A 130 12.54 7.89 -9.22
CA LEU A 130 11.11 7.58 -9.31
C LEU A 130 10.94 6.06 -9.49
N PHE A 131 10.19 5.43 -8.58
CA PHE A 131 9.91 4.00 -8.64
C PHE A 131 8.47 3.75 -9.08
N ILE A 132 8.28 3.00 -10.15
CA ILE A 132 6.96 2.71 -10.75
C ILE A 132 6.73 1.20 -10.70
N THR A 133 5.65 0.77 -10.05
CA THR A 133 5.24 -0.64 -10.00
C THR A 133 4.19 -0.91 -11.07
N VAL A 134 4.54 -1.70 -12.09
CA VAL A 134 3.69 -1.97 -13.27
C VAL A 134 2.96 -3.31 -13.24
N ASP A 135 3.32 -4.20 -12.31
CA ASP A 135 2.68 -5.50 -12.09
C ASP A 135 1.44 -5.45 -11.18
N ALA A 136 1.06 -4.27 -10.70
CA ALA A 136 0.01 -4.07 -9.70
C ALA A 136 -1.37 -3.71 -10.28
N SER A 137 -1.58 -3.83 -11.59
CA SER A 137 -2.83 -3.43 -12.27
C SER A 137 -4.05 -4.26 -11.90
N VAL A 138 -3.86 -5.41 -11.25
CA VAL A 138 -4.90 -6.25 -10.68
C VAL A 138 -4.35 -6.91 -9.42
N ILE A 139 -5.23 -7.37 -8.50
CA ILE A 139 -4.79 -8.31 -7.44
C ILE A 139 -4.08 -9.45 -8.17
N GLY A 140 -2.77 -9.58 -7.93
CA GLY A 140 -1.96 -10.56 -8.65
C GLY A 140 -2.63 -11.92 -8.57
N LYS A 141 -2.86 -12.56 -9.72
CA LYS A 141 -3.29 -13.95 -9.79
C LYS A 141 -2.23 -14.80 -9.13
N ARG A 142 -2.40 -15.10 -7.85
CA ARG A 142 -1.62 -16.13 -7.18
C ARG A 142 -2.30 -17.44 -7.47
N GLU A 143 -1.60 -18.34 -8.16
CA GLU A 143 -2.11 -19.69 -8.37
C GLU A 143 -2.55 -20.34 -7.06
N GLU A 144 -1.88 -20.06 -5.95
CA GLU A 144 -2.25 -20.56 -4.63
C GLU A 144 -3.63 -20.05 -4.19
N ASP A 145 -3.94 -18.78 -4.41
CA ASP A 145 -5.26 -18.20 -4.11
C ASP A 145 -6.35 -18.77 -5.06
N GLU A 146 -6.01 -19.05 -6.32
CA GLU A 146 -6.92 -19.69 -7.28
C GLU A 146 -7.15 -21.17 -6.96
N ARG A 147 -6.11 -21.92 -6.55
CA ARG A 147 -6.20 -23.31 -6.08
C ARG A 147 -7.03 -23.37 -4.81
N TYR A 148 -6.77 -22.48 -3.86
CA TYR A 148 -7.54 -22.43 -2.62
C TYR A 148 -9.00 -22.06 -2.86
N LYS A 149 -9.28 -21.11 -3.76
CA LYS A 149 -10.67 -20.84 -4.19
C LYS A 149 -11.31 -22.05 -4.87
N ALA A 150 -10.59 -22.73 -5.76
CA ALA A 150 -11.09 -23.93 -6.43
C ALA A 150 -11.35 -25.08 -5.43
N GLU A 151 -10.50 -25.24 -4.43
CA GLU A 151 -10.68 -26.20 -3.34
C GLU A 151 -11.91 -25.87 -2.48
N LEU A 152 -12.08 -24.59 -2.12
CA LEU A 152 -13.26 -24.13 -1.37
C LEU A 152 -14.56 -24.28 -2.17
N ASP A 153 -14.55 -23.92 -3.46
CA ASP A 153 -15.70 -24.06 -4.34
C ASP A 153 -16.05 -25.53 -4.56
N TYR A 154 -15.05 -26.40 -4.75
CA TYR A 154 -15.24 -27.85 -4.84
C TYR A 154 -15.79 -28.43 -3.52
N ALA A 155 -15.26 -28.02 -2.37
CA ALA A 155 -15.74 -28.47 -1.07
C ALA A 155 -17.17 -28.02 -0.79
N ALA A 156 -17.57 -26.85 -1.28
CA ALA A 156 -18.90 -26.28 -1.07
C ALA A 156 -19.95 -26.80 -2.06
N ARG A 157 -19.58 -27.12 -3.31
CA ARG A 157 -20.55 -27.36 -4.40
C ARG A 157 -20.28 -28.62 -5.23
N GLY A 158 -19.19 -29.33 -5.00
CA GLY A 158 -18.80 -30.50 -5.80
C GLY A 158 -18.31 -30.13 -7.21
N ALA A 159 -18.34 -31.10 -8.13
CA ALA A 159 -17.75 -31.00 -9.47
C ALA A 159 -18.67 -30.38 -10.55
N GLU A 160 -19.56 -29.45 -10.17
CA GLU A 160 -20.39 -28.75 -11.16
C GLU A 160 -19.55 -27.73 -11.96
N GLU A 161 -19.73 -27.72 -13.28
CA GLU A 161 -18.96 -26.91 -14.22
C GLU A 161 -19.41 -25.43 -14.18
N ILE A 162 -18.46 -24.51 -14.00
CA ILE A 162 -18.74 -23.06 -13.91
C ILE A 162 -18.46 -22.39 -15.25
N GLU A 163 -19.49 -21.77 -15.84
CA GLU A 163 -19.31 -20.80 -16.91
C GLU A 163 -18.68 -19.51 -16.33
N ARG A 164 -17.42 -19.25 -16.67
CA ARG A 164 -16.67 -18.09 -16.16
C ARG A 164 -17.17 -16.80 -16.82
N ILE A 165 -18.21 -16.19 -16.25
CA ILE A 165 -18.60 -14.83 -16.61
C ILE A 165 -17.61 -13.87 -15.96
N ALA A 166 -16.87 -13.12 -16.78
CA ALA A 166 -16.11 -11.96 -16.34
C ALA A 166 -17.10 -10.96 -15.71
N GLN A 167 -17.08 -10.82 -14.38
CA GLN A 167 -17.95 -9.89 -13.67
C GLN A 167 -17.59 -8.45 -14.04
N THR A 168 -18.25 -7.92 -15.06
CA THR A 168 -18.48 -6.49 -15.26
C THR A 168 -19.92 -6.20 -14.87
N THR A 169 -20.17 -5.81 -13.62
CA THR A 169 -21.46 -5.23 -13.25
C THR A 169 -21.27 -3.98 -12.42
N ALA A 170 -21.86 -2.90 -12.92
CA ALA A 170 -21.62 -1.51 -12.59
C ALA A 170 -22.43 -0.97 -11.39
N ASN A 171 -22.94 -1.81 -10.48
CA ASN A 171 -23.80 -1.34 -9.39
C ASN A 171 -23.53 -2.12 -8.09
N GLU A 172 -22.85 -1.49 -7.13
CA GLU A 172 -23.25 -1.33 -5.71
C GLU A 172 -22.07 -0.94 -4.78
N ALA A 173 -22.41 -0.14 -3.77
CA ALA A 173 -21.60 0.42 -2.66
C ALA A 173 -20.51 1.45 -3.02
N PRO A 174 -20.26 2.48 -2.17
CA PRO A 174 -19.13 3.37 -2.39
C PRO A 174 -17.88 2.51 -2.35
N LEU A 175 -17.15 2.52 -3.47
CA LEU A 175 -15.87 1.86 -3.62
C LEU A 175 -15.05 2.17 -2.35
N VAL A 176 -14.82 1.14 -1.51
CA VAL A 176 -13.63 1.12 -0.65
C VAL A 176 -12.51 1.61 -1.55
N LEU A 177 -11.81 2.67 -1.14
CA LEU A 177 -10.76 3.32 -1.93
C LEU A 177 -9.63 2.28 -2.18
N ARG A 178 -9.90 1.37 -3.10
CA ARG A 178 -8.94 0.54 -3.80
C ARG A 178 -8.15 1.59 -4.56
N GLY A 179 -6.86 1.70 -4.27
CA GLY A 179 -5.99 2.64 -4.98
C GLY A 179 -6.32 2.63 -6.47
N THR A 180 -6.21 3.79 -7.11
CA THR A 180 -6.43 3.99 -8.54
C THR A 180 -5.39 3.21 -9.34
N HIS A 181 -5.48 1.88 -9.34
CA HIS A 181 -4.64 1.01 -10.15
C HIS A 181 -5.14 1.16 -11.58
N SER A 182 -4.33 1.77 -12.43
CA SER A 182 -4.62 1.86 -13.85
C SER A 182 -4.32 0.52 -14.50
N TYR A 183 -5.35 -0.18 -14.98
CA TYR A 183 -5.18 -1.36 -15.83
C TYR A 183 -4.85 -0.97 -17.28
N THR A 184 -4.89 0.32 -17.60
CA THR A 184 -4.63 0.87 -18.94
C THR A 184 -3.24 1.49 -19.06
N LEU A 185 -2.35 1.31 -18.07
CA LEU A 185 -0.99 1.81 -18.15
C LEU A 185 -0.28 1.22 -19.39
N SER A 186 0.30 2.10 -20.20
CA SER A 186 0.98 1.76 -21.44
C SER A 186 2.42 2.25 -21.46
N TRP A 187 3.18 1.82 -22.46
CA TRP A 187 4.53 2.33 -22.70
C TRP A 187 4.56 3.82 -23.05
N ASP A 188 3.50 4.37 -23.66
CA ASP A 188 3.39 5.81 -23.92
C ASP A 188 3.26 6.60 -22.61
N ASP A 189 2.50 6.08 -21.65
CA ASP A 189 2.39 6.68 -20.32
C ASP A 189 3.74 6.67 -19.59
N LEU A 190 4.50 5.57 -19.69
CA LEU A 190 5.83 5.48 -19.08
C LEU A 190 6.83 6.47 -19.70
N ARG A 191 6.77 6.69 -21.01
CA ARG A 191 7.54 7.74 -21.70
C ARG A 191 7.17 9.13 -21.20
N TYR A 192 5.86 9.42 -21.13
CA TYR A 192 5.38 10.67 -20.56
C TYR A 192 5.86 10.88 -19.12
N ILE A 193 5.83 9.84 -18.29
CA ILE A 193 6.32 9.88 -16.91
C ILE A 193 7.83 10.15 -16.87
N ARG A 194 8.61 9.52 -17.76
CA ARG A 194 10.06 9.75 -17.90
C ARG A 194 10.37 11.19 -18.29
N ASP A 195 9.61 11.75 -19.24
CA ASP A 195 9.76 13.14 -19.68
C ASP A 195 9.39 14.13 -18.56
N ALA A 196 8.28 13.88 -17.85
CA ALA A 196 7.84 14.69 -16.73
C ALA A 196 8.84 14.66 -15.55
N TRP A 197 9.44 13.48 -15.29
CA TRP A 197 10.52 13.34 -14.31
C TRP A 197 11.75 14.15 -14.74
N GLY A 198 12.08 14.10 -16.04
CA GLY A 198 13.20 14.81 -16.64
C GLY A 198 14.51 14.05 -16.49
N ALA A 199 15.29 14.00 -17.59
CA ALA A 199 16.52 13.20 -17.67
C ALA A 199 17.59 13.58 -16.62
N SER A 200 17.59 14.82 -16.13
CA SER A 200 18.55 15.30 -15.12
C SER A 200 18.11 15.05 -13.67
N SER A 201 16.89 14.57 -13.44
CA SER A 201 16.34 14.37 -12.08
C SER A 201 16.67 13.00 -11.47
N GLY A 202 17.28 12.10 -12.26
CA GLY A 202 17.71 10.78 -11.80
C GLY A 202 17.00 9.60 -12.49
N PRO A 203 17.22 8.37 -12.02
CA PRO A 203 16.65 7.17 -12.64
C PRO A 203 15.14 7.06 -12.44
N VAL A 204 14.46 6.51 -13.45
CA VAL A 204 13.12 5.94 -13.31
C VAL A 204 13.28 4.43 -13.26
N VAL A 205 12.85 3.80 -12.16
CA VAL A 205 12.94 2.35 -11.98
C VAL A 205 11.56 1.74 -12.19
N ILE A 206 11.47 0.80 -13.13
CA ILE A 206 10.24 0.07 -13.43
C ILE A 206 10.33 -1.30 -12.77
N LYS A 207 9.48 -1.55 -11.78
CA LYS A 207 9.39 -2.83 -11.07
C LYS A 207 8.15 -3.59 -11.52
N GLY A 208 8.33 -4.90 -11.78
CA GLY A 208 7.23 -5.77 -12.21
C GLY A 208 7.09 -5.92 -13.72
N ILE A 209 8.18 -5.77 -14.48
CA ILE A 209 8.19 -6.10 -15.90
C ILE A 209 8.06 -7.63 -16.04
N GLN A 210 7.11 -8.07 -16.86
CA GLN A 210 6.72 -9.49 -16.93
C GLN A 210 7.49 -10.27 -18.01
N THR A 211 8.07 -9.60 -19.01
CA THR A 211 8.74 -10.23 -20.15
C THR A 211 10.12 -9.63 -20.44
N GLY A 212 10.97 -10.39 -21.15
CA GLY A 212 12.29 -9.91 -21.55
C GLY A 212 12.21 -8.84 -22.63
N GLU A 213 11.24 -8.97 -23.55
CA GLU A 213 10.94 -8.01 -24.60
C GLU A 213 10.58 -6.64 -24.00
N ASP A 214 9.70 -6.64 -23.00
CA ASP A 214 9.32 -5.44 -22.26
C ASP A 214 10.50 -4.83 -21.49
N THR A 215 11.42 -5.66 -20.99
CA THR A 215 12.64 -5.19 -20.31
C THR A 215 13.53 -4.40 -21.26
N LYS A 216 13.61 -4.82 -22.53
CA LYS A 216 14.34 -4.08 -23.56
C LYS A 216 13.70 -2.73 -23.84
N ILE A 217 12.36 -2.69 -23.99
CA ILE A 217 11.62 -1.44 -24.21
C ILE A 217 11.85 -0.46 -23.05
N ALA A 218 11.83 -0.95 -21.80
CA ALA A 218 12.12 -0.15 -20.62
C ALA A 218 13.55 0.40 -20.57
N ALA A 219 14.54 -0.37 -21.02
CA ALA A 219 15.95 0.04 -21.03
C ALA A 219 16.28 1.07 -22.13
N ASP A 220 15.54 1.02 -23.24
CA ASP A 220 15.73 1.90 -24.39
C ASP A 220 14.99 3.26 -24.26
N MET A 221 14.27 3.48 -23.16
CA MET A 221 13.49 4.70 -22.85
C MET A 221 14.27 5.75 -22.08
#